data_AF-A0A1H5KGV8-F1
#
_entry.id   AF-A0A1H5KGV8-F1
#
_cell.length_a   1.000
_cell.length_b   1.000
_cell.length_c   1.000
_cell.angle_alpha   90.00
_cell.angle_beta   90.00
_cell.angle_gamma   90.00
#
_symmetry.space_group_name_H-M   'P 1'
#
loop_
_entity.id
_entity.type
_entity.pdbx_description
1 polymer ?
#
loop_
_entity_poly.entity_id
_entity_poly.type
_entity_poly.pdbx_seq_one_letter_code
_entity_poly.pdbx_strand_id
1 'polypeptide(L)'
;MIYGKDSFESLGINEGITESNSYLHRLGVLRSISGLLNRSLWEVFFGGGDSAPLRAFRDGLVSGVAGIQNLDNQYLRTLTVGGIFGTSLLICVIFYALKRGSLFERSLMVYFCITFVTYEALTWNSLLYLFILLTAGIRNRDVGRGLLKDKGSEYSESKNELLPPQIYVDPSVSLELEGPGLTSSELGIQSSRRSALD
;
A
#
# COMPACT_ATOMS: atom_id res chain seq x y z
N MET A 1 -3.91 16.20 35.34
CA MET A 1 -3.85 17.57 34.78
C MET A 1 -4.01 17.44 33.28
N ILE A 2 -5.23 17.62 32.77
CA ILE A 2 -5.58 17.43 31.36
C ILE A 2 -5.40 18.78 30.67
N TYR A 3 -4.25 18.99 30.03
CA TYR A 3 -4.05 20.12 29.13
C TYR A 3 -4.85 19.85 27.85
N GLY A 4 -5.85 20.68 27.57
CA GLY A 4 -6.50 20.69 26.26
C GLY A 4 -8.01 20.86 26.22
N LYS A 5 -8.73 21.07 27.34
CA LYS A 5 -10.18 21.38 27.26
C LYS A 5 -10.44 22.75 26.63
N ASP A 6 -9.70 23.77 27.08
CA ASP A 6 -9.99 25.17 26.78
C ASP A 6 -9.74 25.57 25.31
N SER A 7 -8.96 24.78 24.56
CA SER A 7 -8.59 25.09 23.16
C SER A 7 -9.64 24.64 22.13
N PHE A 8 -10.51 23.70 22.48
CA PHE A 8 -11.54 23.19 21.57
C PHE A 8 -12.87 23.95 21.71
N GLU A 9 -13.16 24.52 22.87
CA GLU A 9 -14.33 25.39 23.10
C GLU A 9 -14.28 26.66 22.24
N SER A 10 -13.09 27.25 22.05
CA SER A 10 -12.93 28.44 21.21
C SER A 10 -13.17 28.19 19.71
N LEU A 11 -13.26 26.92 19.28
CA LEU A 11 -13.55 26.53 17.90
C LEU A 11 -15.03 26.17 17.67
N GLY A 12 -15.92 26.35 18.67
CA GLY A 12 -17.34 26.01 18.56
C GLY A 12 -17.62 24.51 18.46
N ILE A 13 -16.62 23.67 18.77
CA ILE A 13 -16.75 22.23 18.82
C ILE A 13 -17.28 21.88 20.22
N ASN A 14 -18.62 21.89 20.35
CA ASN A 14 -19.29 21.51 21.60
C ASN A 14 -18.85 20.10 22.06
N GLU A 15 -18.77 19.94 23.37
CA GLU A 15 -18.19 18.87 24.21
C GLU A 15 -18.55 17.39 23.88
N GLY A 16 -19.35 17.12 22.85
CA GLY A 16 -19.83 15.79 22.49
C GLY A 16 -18.81 14.85 21.84
N ILE A 17 -17.61 15.32 21.49
CA ILE A 17 -16.57 14.45 20.89
C ILE A 17 -15.84 13.65 21.98
N THR A 18 -15.49 14.32 23.08
CA THR A 18 -14.80 13.74 24.25
C THR A 18 -15.71 12.84 25.09
N GLU A 19 -17.02 13.06 25.07
CA GLU A 19 -18.02 12.18 25.71
C GLU A 19 -18.66 11.17 24.75
N SER A 20 -18.28 11.16 23.46
CA SER A 20 -18.81 10.13 22.57
C SER A 20 -18.37 8.75 23.05
N ASN A 21 -19.34 7.86 23.28
CA ASN A 21 -19.08 6.47 23.68
C ASN A 21 -18.05 5.79 22.78
N SER A 22 -17.98 6.17 21.50
CA SER A 22 -16.99 5.67 20.53
C SER A 22 -15.54 6.05 20.86
N TYR A 23 -15.28 7.28 21.32
CA TYR A 23 -13.93 7.71 21.68
C TYR A 23 -13.44 7.00 22.96
N LEU A 24 -14.30 6.97 23.99
CA LEU A 24 -14.01 6.28 25.25
C LEU A 24 -13.82 4.77 25.04
N HIS A 25 -14.64 4.15 24.18
CA HIS A 25 -14.50 2.75 23.81
C HIS A 25 -13.14 2.46 23.16
N ARG A 26 -12.71 3.26 22.17
CA ARG A 26 -11.40 3.07 21.50
C ARG A 26 -10.21 3.27 22.46
N LEU A 27 -10.26 4.27 23.33
CA LEU A 27 -9.23 4.46 24.37
C LEU A 27 -9.18 3.28 25.34
N GLY A 28 -10.34 2.76 25.76
CA GLY A 28 -10.45 1.57 26.60
C GLY A 28 -9.85 0.34 25.93
N VAL A 29 -10.17 0.13 24.65
CA VAL A 29 -9.60 -0.96 23.83
C VAL A 29 -8.07 -0.85 23.76
N LEU A 30 -7.49 0.34 23.53
CA LEU A 30 -6.03 0.51 23.52
C LEU A 30 -5.36 0.20 24.87
N ARG A 31 -6.00 0.54 25.99
CA ARG A 31 -5.50 0.19 27.33
C ARG A 31 -5.55 -1.30 27.61
N SER A 32 -6.33 -2.05 26.84
CA SER A 32 -6.54 -3.49 27.01
C SER A 32 -5.39 -4.34 26.47
N ILE A 33 -4.40 -3.74 25.79
CA ILE A 33 -3.23 -4.45 25.27
C ILE A 33 -2.49 -5.19 26.39
N SER A 34 -2.29 -4.55 27.55
CA SER A 34 -1.62 -5.19 28.69
C SER A 34 -2.41 -6.39 29.22
N GLY A 35 -3.74 -6.29 29.31
CA GLY A 35 -4.61 -7.41 29.68
C GLY A 35 -4.53 -8.57 28.69
N LEU A 36 -4.49 -8.28 27.39
CA LEU A 36 -4.35 -9.31 26.34
C LEU A 36 -2.99 -10.01 26.35
N LEU A 37 -1.93 -9.33 26.81
CA LEU A 37 -0.59 -9.91 26.97
C LEU A 37 -0.42 -10.72 28.25
N ASN A 38 -1.31 -10.57 29.23
CA ASN A 38 -1.33 -11.37 30.47
C ASN A 38 -2.02 -12.74 30.31
N ARG A 39 -2.50 -13.08 29.11
CA ARG A 39 -3.07 -14.40 28.80
C ARG A 39 -1.97 -15.48 28.81
N SER A 40 -2.39 -16.75 28.69
CA SER A 40 -1.44 -17.85 28.54
C SER A 40 -0.49 -17.60 27.35
N LEU A 41 0.80 -17.99 27.47
CA LEU A 41 1.79 -17.75 26.42
C LEU A 41 1.32 -18.27 25.06
N TRP A 42 0.65 -19.43 25.05
CA TRP A 42 0.08 -20.01 23.82
C TRP A 42 -0.94 -19.07 23.16
N GLU A 43 -1.89 -18.53 23.94
CA GLU A 43 -2.88 -17.58 23.42
C GLU A 43 -2.28 -16.23 23.03
N VAL A 44 -1.17 -15.82 23.65
CA VAL A 44 -0.45 -14.61 23.24
C VAL A 44 0.18 -14.78 21.87
N PHE A 45 0.84 -15.92 21.61
CA PHE A 45 1.53 -16.15 20.34
C PHE A 45 0.58 -16.53 19.19
N PHE A 46 -0.39 -17.41 19.46
CA PHE A 46 -1.26 -18.00 18.43
C PHE A 46 -2.71 -17.51 18.49
N GLY A 47 -3.07 -16.76 19.52
CA GLY A 47 -4.43 -16.28 19.72
C GLY A 47 -5.34 -17.30 20.40
N GLY A 48 -6.57 -16.86 20.71
CA GLY A 48 -7.58 -17.71 21.34
C GLY A 48 -8.73 -18.12 20.40
N GLY A 49 -8.62 -17.83 19.10
CA GLY A 49 -9.67 -18.07 18.10
C GLY A 49 -10.84 -17.08 18.17
N ASP A 50 -11.91 -17.36 17.42
CA ASP A 50 -13.03 -16.42 17.23
C ASP A 50 -13.83 -16.09 18.49
N SER A 51 -13.83 -16.99 19.48
CA SER A 51 -14.48 -16.74 20.79
C SER A 51 -13.65 -15.85 21.73
N ALA A 52 -12.37 -15.62 21.41
CA ALA A 52 -11.46 -14.93 22.32
C ALA A 52 -11.83 -13.47 22.62
N PRO A 53 -12.33 -12.65 21.66
CA PRO A 53 -12.80 -11.31 21.95
C PRO A 53 -13.91 -11.30 23.02
N LEU A 54 -14.92 -12.16 22.86
CA LEU A 54 -16.02 -12.25 23.81
C LEU A 54 -15.55 -12.69 25.20
N ARG A 55 -14.64 -13.69 25.28
CA ARG A 55 -14.03 -14.09 26.55
C ARG A 55 -13.23 -12.96 27.18
N ALA A 56 -12.48 -12.19 26.39
CA ALA A 56 -11.69 -11.08 26.89
C ALA A 56 -12.55 -9.96 27.51
N PHE A 57 -13.74 -9.69 26.95
CA PHE A 57 -14.73 -8.79 27.57
C PHE A 57 -15.32 -9.38 28.84
N ARG A 58 -15.73 -10.66 28.82
CA ARG A 58 -16.31 -11.35 29.97
C ARG A 58 -15.34 -11.43 31.16
N ASP A 59 -14.08 -11.69 30.88
CA ASP A 59 -13.03 -11.88 31.88
C ASP A 59 -12.42 -10.53 32.33
N GLY A 60 -12.95 -9.40 31.83
CA GLY A 60 -12.52 -8.05 32.21
C GLY A 60 -11.13 -7.66 31.68
N LEU A 61 -10.57 -8.43 30.74
CA LEU A 61 -9.27 -8.13 30.12
C LEU A 61 -9.36 -6.94 29.16
N VAL A 62 -10.56 -6.67 28.63
CA VAL A 62 -10.83 -5.54 27.77
C VAL A 62 -11.77 -4.56 28.48
N SER A 63 -11.30 -3.33 28.63
CA SER A 63 -12.10 -2.23 29.16
C SER A 63 -12.87 -1.59 28.01
N GLY A 64 -14.20 -1.71 28.03
CA GLY A 64 -15.09 -1.10 27.04
C GLY A 64 -16.25 -0.38 27.69
N VAL A 65 -16.99 0.38 26.89
CA VAL A 65 -18.30 0.92 27.28
C VAL A 65 -19.30 -0.23 27.44
N ALA A 66 -20.09 -0.19 28.51
CA ALA A 66 -21.10 -1.21 28.78
C ALA A 66 -22.05 -1.39 27.58
N GLY A 67 -22.27 -2.65 27.17
CA GLY A 67 -23.10 -3.00 26.02
C GLY A 67 -22.36 -3.07 24.68
N ILE A 68 -21.08 -2.69 24.60
CA ILE A 68 -20.26 -2.82 23.39
C ILE A 68 -19.20 -3.91 23.61
N GLN A 69 -19.35 -5.04 22.92
CA GLN A 69 -18.48 -6.22 23.04
C GLN A 69 -17.63 -6.47 21.79
N ASN A 70 -17.32 -5.41 21.06
CA ASN A 70 -16.51 -5.46 19.86
C ASN A 70 -15.15 -4.84 20.12
N LEU A 71 -14.10 -5.38 19.49
CA LEU A 71 -12.79 -4.76 19.50
C LEU A 71 -12.74 -3.84 18.29
N ASP A 72 -13.13 -2.56 18.46
CA ASP A 72 -13.13 -1.52 17.40
C ASP A 72 -11.71 -1.11 16.97
N ASN A 73 -10.84 -2.09 16.74
CA ASN A 73 -9.48 -1.97 16.25
C ASN A 73 -9.05 -3.31 15.68
N GLN A 74 -8.83 -3.35 14.36
CA GLN A 74 -8.46 -4.58 13.66
C GLN A 74 -7.16 -5.20 14.19
N TYR A 75 -6.18 -4.41 14.63
CA TYR A 75 -4.93 -4.95 15.16
C TYR A 75 -5.14 -5.65 16.50
N LEU A 76 -5.90 -5.05 17.41
CA LEU A 76 -6.22 -5.70 18.69
C LEU A 76 -7.11 -6.94 18.49
N ARG A 77 -8.06 -6.90 17.56
CA ARG A 77 -8.83 -8.08 17.22
C ARG A 77 -7.94 -9.20 16.68
N THR A 78 -7.04 -8.87 15.76
CA THR A 78 -6.11 -9.84 15.16
C THR A 78 -5.17 -10.41 16.22
N LEU A 79 -4.69 -9.59 17.16
CA LEU A 79 -3.90 -10.03 18.32
C LEU A 79 -4.71 -10.94 19.26
N THR A 80 -5.99 -10.66 19.43
CA THR A 80 -6.85 -11.46 20.31
C THR A 80 -7.15 -12.83 19.70
N VAL A 81 -7.48 -12.86 18.41
CA VAL A 81 -7.93 -14.04 17.66
C VAL A 81 -6.75 -14.90 17.17
N GLY A 82 -5.74 -14.28 16.56
CA GLY A 82 -4.59 -14.95 15.92
C GLY A 82 -3.23 -14.67 16.58
N GLY A 83 -3.22 -13.96 17.70
CA GLY A 83 -2.00 -13.72 18.48
C GLY A 83 -1.00 -12.79 17.82
N ILE A 84 0.22 -12.80 18.35
CA ILE A 84 1.36 -12.08 17.78
C ILE A 84 1.62 -12.57 16.35
N PHE A 85 1.53 -13.88 16.09
CA PHE A 85 1.80 -14.43 14.76
C PHE A 85 0.86 -13.88 13.69
N GLY A 86 -0.46 -13.94 13.92
CA GLY A 86 -1.44 -13.40 12.98
C GLY A 86 -1.30 -11.89 12.80
N THR A 87 -0.99 -11.15 13.87
CA THR A 87 -0.79 -9.70 13.82
C THR A 87 0.46 -9.33 13.03
N SER A 88 1.57 -10.03 13.26
CA SER A 88 2.80 -9.85 12.50
C SER A 88 2.59 -10.16 11.02
N LEU A 89 1.86 -11.23 10.68
CA LEU A 89 1.55 -11.55 9.29
C LEU A 89 0.75 -10.44 8.61
N LEU A 90 -0.28 -9.91 9.28
CA LEU A 90 -1.07 -8.78 8.78
C LEU A 90 -0.19 -7.56 8.52
N ILE A 91 0.67 -7.21 9.47
CA ILE A 91 1.63 -6.10 9.36
C ILE A 91 2.60 -6.32 8.19
N CYS A 92 3.13 -7.53 8.03
CA CYS A 92 4.01 -7.87 6.91
C CYS A 92 3.31 -7.71 5.55
N VAL A 93 2.04 -8.12 5.44
CA VAL A 93 1.24 -7.95 4.21
C VAL A 93 1.05 -6.46 3.89
N ILE A 94 0.72 -5.65 4.88
CA ILE A 94 0.58 -4.19 4.72
C ILE A 94 1.91 -3.57 4.25
N PHE A 95 3.02 -3.90 4.90
CA PHE A 95 4.33 -3.38 4.50
C PHE A 95 4.76 -3.84 3.11
N TYR A 96 4.49 -5.10 2.76
CA TYR A 96 4.75 -5.61 1.43
C TYR A 96 3.93 -4.83 0.38
N ALA A 97 2.64 -4.63 0.62
CA ALA A 97 1.76 -3.89 -0.26
C ALA A 97 2.19 -2.42 -0.42
N LEU A 98 2.58 -1.75 0.67
CA LEU A 98 3.08 -0.38 0.62
C LEU A 98 4.40 -0.26 -0.15
N LYS A 99 5.29 -1.26 -0.07
CA LYS A 99 6.57 -1.24 -0.79
C LYS A 99 6.40 -1.56 -2.28
N ARG A 100 5.57 -2.55 -2.63
CA ARG A 100 5.47 -3.11 -3.99
C ARG A 100 4.32 -2.54 -4.82
N GLY A 101 3.27 -2.05 -4.18
CA GLY A 101 2.08 -1.54 -4.87
C GLY A 101 2.36 -0.28 -5.70
N SER A 102 1.52 -0.03 -6.70
CA SER A 102 1.44 1.24 -7.42
C SER A 102 0.99 2.39 -6.51
N LEU A 103 1.08 3.64 -6.97
CA LEU A 103 0.62 4.80 -6.20
C LEU A 103 -0.84 4.65 -5.74
N PHE A 104 -1.71 4.17 -6.63
CA PHE A 104 -3.11 3.92 -6.31
C PHE A 104 -3.29 2.84 -5.23
N GLU A 105 -2.58 1.72 -5.34
CA GLU A 105 -2.64 0.63 -4.35
C GLU A 105 -2.11 1.06 -2.98
N ARG A 106 -1.03 1.86 -2.97
CA ARG A 106 -0.47 2.43 -1.74
C ARG A 106 -1.47 3.35 -1.06
N SER A 107 -2.15 4.22 -1.82
CA SER A 107 -3.21 5.09 -1.28
C SER A 107 -4.37 4.28 -0.68
N LEU A 108 -4.81 3.22 -1.36
CA LEU A 108 -5.81 2.30 -0.82
C LEU A 108 -5.32 1.57 0.44
N MET A 109 -4.05 1.16 0.48
CA MET A 109 -3.48 0.51 1.65
C MET A 109 -3.38 1.48 2.85
N VAL A 110 -3.06 2.76 2.62
CA VAL A 110 -3.13 3.81 3.65
C VAL A 110 -4.55 3.97 4.18
N TYR A 111 -5.57 3.95 3.31
CA TYR A 111 -6.97 3.94 3.72
C TYR A 111 -7.30 2.74 4.61
N PHE A 112 -6.84 1.53 4.25
CA PHE A 112 -6.99 0.35 5.10
C PHE A 112 -6.28 0.49 6.45
N CYS A 113 -5.06 1.03 6.49
CA CYS A 113 -4.34 1.28 7.74
C CYS A 113 -5.15 2.17 8.69
N ILE A 114 -5.71 3.29 8.18
CA ILE A 114 -6.55 4.20 8.96
C ILE A 114 -7.81 3.46 9.45
N THR A 115 -8.45 2.69 8.56
CA THR A 115 -9.65 1.93 8.88
C THR A 115 -9.36 0.86 9.94
N PHE A 116 -8.23 0.15 9.87
CA PHE A 116 -7.82 -0.87 10.83
C PHE A 116 -7.51 -0.33 12.22
N VAL A 117 -7.01 0.91 12.32
CA VAL A 117 -6.83 1.59 13.62
C VAL A 117 -8.20 1.92 14.24
N THR A 118 -9.21 2.13 13.41
CA THR A 118 -10.50 2.72 13.81
C THR A 118 -11.60 1.69 14.03
N TYR A 119 -11.54 0.56 13.32
CA TYR A 119 -12.58 -0.48 13.26
C TYR A 119 -11.96 -1.87 13.10
N GLU A 120 -12.73 -2.91 13.43
CA GLU A 120 -12.44 -4.30 13.05
C GLU A 120 -12.87 -4.62 11.61
N ALA A 121 -12.30 -3.88 10.66
CA ALA A 121 -12.70 -3.87 9.25
C ALA A 121 -12.79 -5.26 8.59
N LEU A 122 -11.92 -6.21 8.95
CA LEU A 122 -11.88 -7.54 8.31
C LEU A 122 -13.04 -8.46 8.75
N THR A 123 -13.86 -8.03 9.72
CA THR A 123 -15.13 -8.71 10.00
C THR A 123 -16.20 -8.42 8.96
N TRP A 124 -16.04 -7.32 8.21
CA TRP A 124 -16.98 -6.95 7.17
C TRP A 124 -16.54 -7.60 5.87
N ASN A 125 -17.30 -8.59 5.41
CA ASN A 125 -16.95 -9.41 4.24
C ASN A 125 -16.55 -8.58 3.02
N SER A 126 -17.21 -7.43 2.78
CA SER A 126 -16.88 -6.53 1.68
C SER A 126 -15.46 -5.95 1.78
N LEU A 127 -15.07 -5.45 2.97
CA LEU A 127 -13.74 -4.92 3.22
C LEU A 127 -12.67 -6.01 3.22
N LEU A 128 -13.00 -7.19 3.74
CA LEU A 128 -12.13 -8.37 3.69
C LEU A 128 -11.83 -8.76 2.24
N TYR A 129 -12.84 -8.92 1.39
CA TYR A 129 -12.64 -9.26 -0.02
C TYR A 129 -11.87 -8.18 -0.76
N LEU A 130 -12.16 -6.89 -0.50
CA LEU A 130 -11.43 -5.79 -1.09
C LEU A 130 -9.94 -5.80 -0.69
N PHE A 131 -9.64 -6.07 0.59
CA PHE A 131 -8.27 -6.20 1.08
C PHE A 131 -7.52 -7.37 0.42
N ILE A 132 -8.18 -8.53 0.27
CA ILE A 132 -7.61 -9.70 -0.41
C ILE A 132 -7.35 -9.39 -1.88
N LEU A 133 -8.30 -8.79 -2.59
CA LEU A 133 -8.14 -8.44 -4.01
C LEU A 133 -7.01 -7.43 -4.22
N LEU A 134 -6.92 -6.42 -3.36
CA LEU A 134 -5.84 -5.42 -3.39
C LEU A 134 -4.46 -6.09 -3.21
N THR A 135 -4.31 -6.93 -2.18
CA THR A 135 -3.03 -7.57 -1.86
C THR A 135 -2.63 -8.65 -2.89
N ALA A 136 -3.59 -9.41 -3.42
CA ALA A 136 -3.37 -10.36 -4.50
C ALA A 136 -3.00 -9.68 -5.82
N GLY A 137 -3.63 -8.55 -6.14
CA GLY A 137 -3.35 -7.76 -7.34
C GLY A 137 -1.92 -7.23 -7.41
N ILE A 138 -1.36 -6.82 -6.26
CA ILE A 138 0.04 -6.37 -6.14
C ILE A 138 1.01 -7.48 -6.55
N ARG A 139 0.77 -8.70 -6.06
CA ARG A 139 1.62 -9.86 -6.33
C ARG A 139 1.68 -10.20 -7.84
N ASN A 140 0.55 -10.15 -8.54
CA ASN A 140 0.49 -10.51 -9.95
C ASN A 140 1.31 -9.56 -10.84
N ARG A 141 1.44 -8.28 -10.45
CA ARG A 141 2.26 -7.30 -11.17
C ARG A 141 3.76 -7.55 -11.03
N ASP A 142 4.21 -7.94 -9.84
CA ASP A 142 5.62 -8.27 -9.61
C ASP A 142 6.05 -9.45 -10.49
N VAL A 143 5.21 -10.48 -10.59
CA VAL A 143 5.44 -11.65 -11.46
C VAL A 143 5.45 -11.24 -12.94
N GLY A 144 4.46 -10.46 -13.38
CA GLY A 144 4.39 -9.99 -14.76
C GLY A 144 5.58 -9.13 -15.17
N ARG A 145 6.07 -8.23 -14.30
CA ARG A 145 7.28 -7.44 -14.57
C ARG A 145 8.54 -8.30 -14.66
N GLY A 146 8.66 -9.34 -13.84
CA GLY A 146 9.78 -10.28 -13.92
C GLY A 146 9.86 -10.95 -15.28
N LEU A 147 8.73 -11.47 -15.78
CA LEU A 147 8.65 -12.15 -17.08
C LEU A 147 8.94 -11.22 -18.26
N LEU A 148 8.51 -9.94 -18.20
CA LEU A 148 8.79 -8.97 -19.26
C LEU A 148 10.27 -8.56 -19.31
N LYS A 149 10.92 -8.46 -18.15
CA LYS A 149 12.34 -8.10 -18.08
C LYS A 149 13.23 -9.20 -18.66
N ASP A 150 12.86 -10.46 -18.43
CA ASP A 150 13.59 -11.63 -18.93
C ASP A 150 13.59 -11.69 -20.47
N LYS A 151 12.39 -11.62 -21.09
CA LYS A 151 12.25 -11.60 -22.56
C LYS A 151 12.92 -10.41 -23.25
N GLY A 152 12.98 -9.26 -22.57
CA GLY A 152 13.65 -8.07 -23.11
C GLY A 152 15.17 -8.26 -23.22
N SER A 153 15.79 -9.07 -22.36
CA SER A 153 17.23 -9.35 -22.43
C SER A 153 17.57 -10.26 -23.61
N GLU A 154 16.75 -11.29 -23.84
CA GLU A 154 16.89 -12.24 -24.95
C GLU A 154 16.76 -11.55 -26.32
N TYR A 155 15.83 -10.59 -26.44
CA TYR A 155 15.65 -9.80 -27.66
C TYR A 155 16.78 -8.78 -27.90
N SER A 156 17.44 -8.30 -26.83
CA SER A 156 18.55 -7.35 -26.95
C SER A 156 19.85 -8.02 -27.35
N GLU A 157 20.08 -9.28 -26.96
CA GLU A 157 21.22 -10.07 -27.45
C GLU A 157 21.06 -10.44 -28.92
N SER A 158 19.87 -10.90 -29.32
CA SER A 158 19.57 -11.23 -30.73
C SER A 158 19.78 -10.05 -31.69
N LYS A 159 19.46 -8.81 -31.27
CA LYS A 159 19.69 -7.62 -32.10
C LYS A 159 21.17 -7.23 -32.26
N ASN A 160 22.03 -7.60 -31.32
CA ASN A 160 23.47 -7.34 -31.45
C ASN A 160 24.16 -8.31 -32.41
N GLU A 161 23.59 -9.49 -32.66
CA GLU A 161 24.07 -10.42 -33.70
C GLU A 161 23.57 -10.05 -35.11
N LEU A 162 22.51 -9.25 -35.21
CA LEU A 162 21.86 -8.81 -36.45
C LEU A 162 22.16 -7.36 -36.82
N LEU A 163 23.28 -6.80 -36.34
CA LEU A 163 23.78 -5.57 -36.94
C LEU A 163 24.17 -5.88 -38.39
N PRO A 164 23.59 -5.17 -39.39
CA PRO A 164 24.01 -5.34 -40.76
C PRO A 164 25.54 -5.13 -40.83
N PRO A 165 26.26 -5.89 -41.66
CA PRO A 165 27.70 -5.72 -41.81
C PRO A 165 27.98 -4.23 -41.99
N GLN A 166 28.82 -3.67 -41.13
CA GLN A 166 29.26 -2.29 -41.25
C GLN A 166 29.81 -2.14 -42.66
N ILE A 167 29.04 -1.48 -43.53
CA ILE A 167 29.50 -1.15 -44.88
C ILE A 167 30.63 -0.16 -44.66
N TYR A 168 31.86 -0.65 -44.71
CA TYR A 168 33.04 0.17 -44.69
C TYR A 168 33.03 0.99 -45.97
N VAL A 169 32.59 2.24 -45.86
CA VAL A 169 32.68 3.21 -46.95
C VAL A 169 34.13 3.67 -46.97
N ASP A 170 34.88 3.22 -47.97
CA ASP A 170 36.26 3.63 -48.20
C ASP A 170 36.30 5.15 -48.47
N PRO A 171 36.95 5.96 -47.61
CA PRO A 171 37.01 7.41 -47.77
C PRO A 171 37.80 7.88 -48.99
N SER A 172 38.49 6.98 -49.70
CA SER A 172 39.19 7.30 -50.95
C SER A 172 38.28 7.31 -52.18
N VAL A 173 37.05 6.78 -52.10
CA VAL A 173 36.10 6.78 -53.21
C VAL A 173 35.41 8.15 -53.28
N SER A 174 35.97 9.03 -54.10
CA SER A 174 35.36 10.29 -54.48
C SER A 174 34.20 10.01 -55.44
N LEU A 175 32.97 9.99 -54.94
CA LEU A 175 31.78 9.94 -55.78
C LEU A 175 31.66 11.27 -56.53
N GLU A 176 32.13 11.29 -57.77
CA GLU A 176 31.73 12.32 -58.75
C GLU A 176 30.22 12.21 -58.95
N LEU A 177 29.48 13.06 -58.25
CA LEU A 177 28.04 13.25 -58.44
C LEU A 177 27.81 14.01 -59.76
N GLU A 178 27.89 13.30 -60.88
CA GLU A 178 27.30 13.76 -62.14
C GLU A 178 25.78 13.53 -62.08
N GLY A 179 25.06 14.48 -61.48
CA GLY A 179 23.61 14.52 -61.45
C GLY A 179 23.10 15.91 -61.85
N PRO A 180 22.06 16.01 -62.70
CA PRO A 180 21.49 17.29 -63.12
C PRO A 180 20.94 18.05 -61.91
N GLY A 181 21.29 19.33 -61.81
CA GLY A 181 21.04 20.19 -60.68
C GLY A 181 19.59 20.20 -60.20
N LEU A 182 19.35 19.53 -59.08
CA LEU A 182 18.15 19.72 -58.27
C LEU A 182 18.42 20.86 -57.30
N THR A 183 17.72 21.96 -57.52
CA THR A 183 17.76 23.17 -56.71
C THR A 183 17.16 22.92 -55.33
N SER A 184 17.77 23.50 -54.30
CA SER A 184 17.48 23.39 -52.86
C SER A 184 16.07 23.83 -52.42
N SER A 185 15.15 24.08 -53.34
CA SER A 185 13.79 24.56 -53.10
C SER A 185 12.76 23.47 -52.79
N GLU A 186 13.06 22.19 -53.07
CA GLU A 186 12.10 21.09 -52.88
C GLU A 186 12.24 20.35 -51.54
N LEU A 187 13.35 20.53 -50.83
CA LEU A 187 13.54 19.99 -49.49
C LEU A 187 12.93 20.96 -48.47
N GLY A 188 11.60 20.92 -48.35
CA GLY A 188 10.80 21.62 -47.33
C GLY A 188 11.10 21.16 -45.90
N ILE A 189 12.36 21.29 -45.48
CA ILE A 189 12.80 21.07 -44.11
C ILE A 189 12.46 22.34 -43.33
N GLN A 190 11.22 22.44 -42.87
CA GLN A 190 10.86 23.38 -41.83
C GLN A 190 11.62 23.01 -40.55
N SER A 191 12.70 23.74 -40.29
CA SER A 191 13.41 23.70 -39.01
C SER A 191 12.50 24.26 -37.91
N SER A 192 11.73 23.39 -37.26
CA SER A 192 10.95 23.75 -36.08
C SER A 192 11.90 23.96 -34.89
N ARG A 193 12.41 25.19 -34.74
CA ARG A 193 13.05 25.65 -33.49
C ARG A 193 11.95 25.78 -32.43
N ARG A 194 11.77 24.76 -31.60
CA ARG A 194 11.10 24.93 -30.30
C ARG A 194 12.09 25.51 -29.32
N SER A 195 11.89 26.80 -29.00
CA SER A 195 12.46 27.47 -27.85
C SER A 195 11.87 26.84 -26.59
N ALA A 196 12.73 26.28 -25.73
CA ALA A 196 12.39 25.80 -24.41
C ALA A 196 13.04 26.73 -23.39
N LEU A 197 12.31 27.75 -22.97
CA LEU A 197 12.53 28.50 -21.73
C LEU A 197 11.13 28.93 -21.25
N ASP A 198 10.62 28.20 -20.26
CA ASP A 198 9.80 28.65 -19.13
C ASP A 198 9.62 27.48 -18.15
#